data_AF-X1I399-F1
#
_entry.id   AF-X1I399-F1
#
_cell.length_a   1.000
_cell.length_b   1.000
_cell.length_c   1.000
_cell.angle_alpha   90.00
_cell.angle_beta   90.00
_cell.angle_gamma   90.00
#
_symmetry.space_group_name_H-M   'P 1'
#
loop_
_entity.id
_entity.type
_entity.pdbx_description
1 polymer ?
#
loop_
_entity_poly.entity_id
_entity_poly.type
_entity_poly.pdbx_seq_one_letter_code
_entity_poly.pdbx_strand_id
1 'polypeptide(L)'
;MSKIYPTLKNLRDRMRASITVKTYNILFFLALFLVLFLTVLIRLSPVASGNYLIKAFDPWIQYYNAEYLATHSVFDYFNWVDTKSWFPEGY
;
A
#
# COMPACT_ATOMS: atom_id res chain seq x y z
N MET A 1 23.07 -26.19 35.52
CA MET A 1 21.80 -25.50 35.24
C MET A 1 22.06 -24.11 34.67
N SER A 2 21.47 -23.83 33.50
CA SER A 2 21.00 -22.53 33.00
C SER A 2 21.95 -21.32 32.97
N LYS A 3 22.71 -21.17 31.86
CA LYS A 3 23.39 -19.92 31.47
C LYS A 3 22.43 -18.96 30.72
N ILE A 4 21.24 -18.70 31.25
CA ILE A 4 20.20 -17.87 30.58
C ILE A 4 20.38 -16.36 30.83
N TYR A 5 21.11 -15.97 31.87
CA TYR A 5 21.25 -14.57 32.29
C TYR A 5 22.05 -13.61 31.36
N PRO A 6 23.08 -14.01 30.58
CA PRO A 6 23.83 -13.04 29.77
C PRO A 6 23.13 -12.65 28.45
N THR A 7 22.10 -13.38 28.01
CA THR A 7 21.45 -13.15 26.70
C THR A 7 20.50 -11.93 26.72
N LEU A 8 19.79 -11.70 27.83
CA LEU A 8 18.85 -10.58 27.96
C LEU A 8 19.55 -9.22 28.10
N LYS A 9 20.71 -9.18 28.76
CA LYS A 9 21.52 -7.94 28.88
C LYS A 9 22.04 -7.50 27.51
N ASN A 10 22.54 -8.45 26.71
CA ASN A 10 22.99 -8.21 25.35
C ASN A 10 21.86 -7.82 24.39
N LEU A 11 20.61 -8.25 24.62
CA LEU A 11 19.46 -7.83 23.83
C LEU A 11 19.17 -6.34 24.01
N ARG A 12 19.21 -5.82 25.24
CA ARG A 12 19.01 -4.38 25.49
C ARG A 12 20.12 -3.54 24.86
N ASP A 13 21.36 -4.00 24.95
CA ASP A 13 22.51 -3.28 24.40
C ASP A 13 22.55 -3.38 22.86
N ARG A 14 22.10 -4.50 22.26
CA ARG A 14 21.86 -4.63 20.80
C ARG A 14 20.70 -3.78 20.32
N MET A 15 19.61 -3.69 21.07
CA MET A 15 18.50 -2.78 20.76
C MET A 15 18.96 -1.31 20.86
N ARG A 16 19.75 -0.96 21.88
CA ARG A 16 20.35 0.38 21.98
C ARG A 16 21.34 0.68 20.84
N ALA A 17 22.14 -0.30 20.40
CA ALA A 17 23.04 -0.16 19.25
C ALA A 17 22.29 -0.15 17.90
N SER A 18 21.13 -0.80 17.80
CA SER A 18 20.21 -0.66 16.66
C SER A 18 19.49 0.69 16.66
N ILE A 19 19.27 1.27 17.86
CA ILE A 19 18.66 2.59 18.08
C ILE A 19 19.73 3.70 18.16
N THR A 20 21.02 3.40 18.01
CA THR A 20 21.99 4.40 17.54
C THR A 20 21.80 4.57 16.04
N VAL A 21 20.60 5.00 15.64
CA VAL A 21 20.40 5.74 14.40
C VAL A 21 21.36 6.91 14.54
N LYS A 22 22.49 6.87 13.81
CA LYS A 22 23.42 7.99 13.75
C LYS A 22 22.54 9.22 13.53
N THR A 23 22.61 10.22 14.42
CA THR A 23 21.76 11.42 14.41
C THR A 23 21.71 12.07 13.02
N TYR A 24 22.75 11.82 12.21
CA TYR A 24 22.86 12.08 10.77
C TYR A 24 21.67 11.62 9.90
N ASN A 25 20.90 10.59 10.29
CA ASN A 25 19.82 10.05 9.45
C ASN A 25 18.40 10.52 9.84
N ILE A 26 18.22 11.23 10.97
CA ILE A 26 16.88 11.68 11.38
C ILE A 26 16.33 12.69 10.38
N LEU A 27 17.16 13.65 9.96
CA LEU A 27 16.81 14.61 8.92
C LEU A 27 16.47 13.92 7.59
N PHE A 28 17.19 12.86 7.24
CA PHE A 28 16.93 12.09 6.03
C PHE A 28 15.56 11.39 6.07
N PHE A 29 15.24 10.68 7.16
CA PHE A 29 13.94 10.03 7.31
C PHE A 29 12.80 11.05 7.44
N LEU A 30 13.03 12.19 8.11
CA LEU A 30 12.08 13.29 8.16
C LEU A 30 11.82 13.86 6.76
N ALA A 31 12.87 14.07 5.96
CA ALA A 31 12.74 14.54 4.58
C ALA A 31 11.95 13.53 3.72
N LEU A 32 12.26 12.23 3.81
CA LEU A 32 11.50 11.19 3.10
C LEU A 32 10.03 11.16 3.53
N PHE A 33 9.78 11.27 4.83
CA PHE A 33 8.42 11.33 5.37
C PHE A 33 7.67 12.55 4.83
N LEU A 34 8.30 13.73 4.84
CA LEU A 34 7.71 14.95 4.30
C LEU A 34 7.41 14.85 2.81
N VAL A 35 8.32 14.25 2.02
CA VAL A 35 8.10 14.00 0.59
C VAL A 35 6.90 13.07 0.37
N LEU A 36 6.83 11.97 1.12
CA LEU A 36 5.72 11.02 1.02
C LEU A 36 4.40 11.68 1.44
N PHE A 37 4.40 12.40 2.56
CA PHE A 37 3.23 13.11 3.08
C PHE A 37 2.71 14.16 2.09
N LEU A 38 3.61 15.01 1.57
CA LEU A 38 3.26 16.02 0.58
C LEU A 38 2.72 15.39 -0.71
N THR A 39 3.32 14.29 -1.17
CA THR A 39 2.86 13.56 -2.35
C THR A 39 1.43 13.06 -2.18
N VAL A 40 1.10 12.48 -1.02
CA VAL A 40 -0.26 12.02 -0.70
C VAL A 40 -1.24 13.20 -0.71
N LEU A 41 -0.89 14.32 -0.08
CA LEU A 41 -1.75 15.52 -0.05
C LEU A 41 -2.03 16.06 -1.45
N ILE A 42 -1.00 16.17 -2.30
CA ILE A 42 -1.16 16.64 -3.69
C ILE A 42 -2.09 15.70 -4.47
N ARG A 43 -1.94 14.39 -4.31
CA ARG A 43 -2.77 13.39 -5.02
C ARG A 43 -4.21 13.33 -4.51
N LEU A 44 -4.45 13.68 -3.24
CA LEU A 44 -5.80 13.79 -2.67
C LEU A 44 -6.47 15.14 -2.94
N SER A 45 -5.72 16.16 -3.40
CA SER A 45 -6.29 17.48 -3.72
C SER A 45 -7.51 17.47 -4.67
N PRO A 46 -7.61 16.58 -5.69
CA PRO A 46 -8.78 16.52 -6.57
C PRO A 46 -10.02 15.91 -5.90
N VAL A 47 -9.83 15.20 -4.79
CA VAL A 47 -10.90 14.62 -3.96
C VAL A 47 -11.40 15.65 -2.94
N ALA A 48 -10.51 16.48 -2.40
CA ALA A 48 -10.88 17.55 -1.47
C ALA A 48 -11.66 18.69 -2.13
N SER A 49 -11.37 18.99 -3.41
CA SER A 49 -12.00 20.09 -4.15
C SER A 49 -13.17 19.66 -5.04
N GLY A 50 -13.31 18.36 -5.33
CA GLY A 50 -14.32 17.82 -6.22
C GLY A 50 -15.22 16.78 -5.56
N ASN A 51 -16.04 16.13 -6.37
CA ASN A 51 -16.85 15.00 -5.91
C ASN A 51 -15.99 13.75 -5.70
N TYR A 52 -16.38 12.92 -4.73
CA TYR A 52 -15.78 11.61 -4.51
C TYR A 52 -16.25 10.63 -5.60
N LEU A 53 -15.59 10.67 -6.75
CA LEU A 53 -15.91 9.82 -7.90
C LEU A 53 -14.63 9.46 -8.66
N ILE A 54 -14.61 8.25 -9.22
CA ILE A 54 -13.61 7.82 -10.20
C ILE A 54 -13.70 8.75 -11.42
N LYS A 55 -12.60 9.40 -11.73
CA LYS A 55 -12.51 10.35 -12.85
C LYS A 55 -12.04 9.64 -14.11
N ALA A 56 -12.39 10.21 -15.26
CA ALA A 56 -12.17 9.65 -16.59
C ALA A 56 -12.92 8.33 -16.84
N PHE A 57 -12.89 7.86 -18.08
CA PHE A 57 -13.60 6.66 -18.50
C PHE A 57 -12.78 5.39 -18.23
N ASP A 58 -11.48 5.42 -18.51
CA ASP A 58 -10.61 4.23 -18.43
C ASP A 58 -10.59 3.55 -17.06
N PRO A 59 -10.55 4.26 -15.90
CA PRO A 59 -10.44 3.57 -14.62
C PRO A 59 -11.71 2.81 -14.22
N TRP A 60 -12.85 3.03 -14.89
CA TRP A 60 -14.08 2.28 -14.61
C TRP A 60 -13.96 0.78 -14.92
N ILE A 61 -13.21 0.40 -15.97
CA ILE A 61 -12.98 -1.04 -16.25
C ILE A 61 -12.11 -1.67 -15.17
N GLN A 62 -11.16 -0.92 -14.62
CA GLN A 62 -10.31 -1.41 -13.53
C GLN A 62 -11.10 -1.57 -12.23
N TYR A 63 -12.01 -0.64 -11.94
CA TYR A 63 -12.95 -0.76 -10.83
C TYR A 63 -13.87 -1.96 -10.99
N TYR A 64 -14.45 -2.16 -12.17
CA TYR A 64 -15.31 -3.31 -12.48
C TYR A 64 -14.58 -4.64 -12.26
N ASN A 65 -13.35 -4.76 -12.76
CA ASN A 65 -12.51 -5.94 -12.55
C ASN A 65 -12.15 -6.15 -11.07
N ALA A 66 -11.87 -5.06 -10.34
CA ALA A 66 -11.60 -5.12 -8.90
C ALA A 66 -12.84 -5.55 -8.10
N GLU A 67 -14.04 -5.13 -8.50
CA GLU A 67 -15.30 -5.55 -7.89
C GLU A 67 -15.57 -7.04 -8.10
N TYR A 68 -15.29 -7.56 -9.30
CA TYR A 68 -15.33 -9.00 -9.57
C TYR A 68 -14.33 -9.76 -8.69
N LEU A 69 -13.08 -9.31 -8.63
CA LEU A 69 -12.02 -9.94 -7.84
C LEU A 69 -12.27 -9.86 -6.32
N ALA A 70 -13.03 -8.86 -5.84
CA ALA A 70 -13.40 -8.74 -4.44
C ALA A 70 -14.42 -9.81 -4.00
N THR A 71 -15.13 -10.41 -4.96
CA THR A 71 -16.21 -11.39 -4.70
C THR A 71 -15.89 -12.80 -5.20
N HIS A 72 -14.88 -12.95 -6.07
CA HIS A 72 -14.47 -14.22 -6.68
C HIS A 72 -13.01 -14.54 -6.37
N SER A 73 -12.57 -15.77 -6.65
CA SER A 73 -11.16 -16.10 -6.50
C SER A 73 -10.32 -15.51 -7.64
N VAL A 74 -9.02 -15.41 -7.40
CA VAL A 74 -8.05 -15.03 -8.46
C VAL A 74 -8.11 -16.01 -9.63
N PHE A 75 -8.35 -17.30 -9.36
CA PHE A 75 -8.50 -18.31 -10.41
C PHE A 75 -9.73 -18.03 -11.29
N ASP A 76 -10.87 -17.71 -10.67
CA ASP A 76 -12.10 -17.39 -11.41
C ASP A 76 -11.90 -16.15 -12.27
N TYR A 77 -11.24 -15.10 -11.74
CA TYR A 77 -10.95 -13.88 -12.49
C TYR A 77 -10.17 -14.13 -13.78
N PHE A 78 -9.17 -15.03 -13.76
CA PHE A 78 -8.40 -15.35 -14.98
C PHE A 78 -9.13 -16.27 -15.96
N ASN A 79 -10.20 -16.94 -15.54
CA ASN A 79 -11.03 -17.79 -16.40
C ASN A 79 -12.41 -17.17 -16.68
N TRP A 80 -12.59 -15.92 -16.29
CA TRP A 80 -13.85 -15.21 -16.43
C TRP A 80 -14.03 -14.71 -17.86
N VAL A 81 -15.25 -14.84 -18.37
CA VAL A 81 -15.71 -14.26 -19.64
C VAL A 81 -16.82 -13.28 -19.30
N ASP A 82 -16.63 -11.98 -19.59
CA ASP A 82 -17.64 -10.97 -19.32
C ASP A 82 -18.65 -10.89 -20.45
N THR A 83 -19.84 -11.44 -20.24
CA THR A 83 -20.94 -11.38 -21.22
C THR A 83 -21.67 -10.04 -21.22
N LYS A 84 -21.34 -9.11 -20.31
CA LYS A 84 -21.98 -7.78 -20.24
C LYS A 84 -21.30 -6.76 -21.16
N SER A 85 -19.99 -6.86 -21.33
CA SER A 85 -19.26 -6.09 -22.34
C SER A 85 -19.33 -6.80 -23.70
N TRP A 86 -19.13 -6.04 -24.79
CA TRP A 86 -19.03 -6.57 -26.15
C TRP A 86 -20.12 -7.57 -26.55
N PHE A 87 -21.39 -7.23 -26.29
CA PHE A 87 -22.53 -8.07 -26.68
C PHE A 87 -22.62 -8.21 -28.22
N PRO A 88 -22.93 -9.40 -28.76
CA PRO A 88 -23.30 -10.65 -28.06
C PRO A 88 -22.13 -11.56 -27.67
N GLU A 89 -20.92 -11.30 -28.13
CA GLU A 89 -19.80 -12.23 -27.98
C GLU A 89 -19.27 -12.32 -26.54
N GLY A 90 -19.14 -11.18 -25.84
CA GLY A 90 -18.48 -11.11 -24.53
C GLY A 90 -16.97 -11.36 -24.60
N TYR A 91 -16.20 -10.73 -23.71
CA TYR A 91 -14.74 -10.89 -23.64
C TYR A 91 -14.19 -10.83 -22.22
#